data_AF-A0A957Y9W0-F1
#
_entry.id   AF-A0A957Y9W0-F1
#
_cell.length_a   1.000
_cell.length_b   1.000
_cell.length_c   1.000
_cell.angle_alpha   90.00
_cell.angle_beta   90.00
_cell.angle_gamma   90.00
#
_symmetry.space_group_name_H-M   'P 1'
#
loop_
_entity.id
_entity.type
_entity.pdbx_description
1 polymer ?
#
loop_
_entity_poly.entity_id
_entity_poly.type
_entity_poly.pdbx_seq_one_letter_code
_entity_poly.pdbx_strand_id
1 'polypeptide(L)'
;MTTPNNNVEELYRVLSEQIQTYHQLVELAYQERIALEAEDFSRLADITQFKEGVVKTAAQWDDARTKITIHLADQLKISNTTSLLDIITQLDKADLSVGQEVKDQLNEIRQEFANLMQQLLLLYSGNRILLEAGLVRINATFDYISSAALSGGGHYTSKGRSQVAFQAAGNMLNWKA
;
A
#
# COMPACT_ATOMS: atom_id res chain seq x y z
N MET A 1 -4.29 26.24 29.14
CA MET A 1 -3.29 26.57 28.10
C MET A 1 -2.21 25.52 28.16
N THR A 2 -2.11 24.63 27.18
CA THR A 2 -1.00 23.66 27.05
C THR A 2 0.25 24.42 26.63
N THR A 3 1.39 24.10 27.25
CA THR A 3 2.68 24.73 26.94
C THR A 3 3.22 24.18 25.61
N PRO A 4 4.05 24.94 24.87
CA PRO A 4 4.67 24.47 23.64
C PRO A 4 5.43 23.14 23.81
N ASN A 5 6.07 22.91 24.96
CA ASN A 5 6.78 21.66 25.25
C ASN A 5 5.84 20.43 25.25
N ASN A 6 4.67 20.53 25.88
CA ASN A 6 3.72 19.42 25.92
C ASN A 6 3.21 19.06 24.51
N ASN A 7 3.03 20.05 23.65
CA ASN A 7 2.59 19.83 22.26
C ASN A 7 3.71 19.19 21.40
N VAL A 8 4.98 19.48 21.69
CA VAL A 8 6.12 18.84 21.00
C VAL A 8 6.26 17.37 21.43
N GLU A 9 6.13 17.06 22.71
CA GLU A 9 6.12 15.67 23.21
C GLU A 9 4.94 14.89 22.62
N GLU A 10 3.76 15.52 22.54
CA GLU A 10 2.59 14.89 21.93
C GLU A 10 2.76 14.68 20.43
N LEU A 11 3.40 15.62 19.72
CA LEU A 11 3.76 15.45 18.31
C LEU A 11 4.70 14.26 18.11
N TYR A 12 5.74 14.14 18.95
CA TYR A 12 6.66 13.00 18.91
C TYR A 12 5.93 11.67 19.13
N ARG A 13 5.04 11.60 20.14
CA ARG A 13 4.22 10.42 20.40
C ARG A 13 3.36 10.06 19.18
N VAL A 14 2.64 11.02 18.61
CA VAL A 14 1.78 10.80 17.44
C VAL A 14 2.60 10.31 16.24
N LEU A 15 3.76 10.92 15.99
CA LEU A 15 4.63 10.49 14.90
C LEU A 15 5.20 9.08 15.11
N SER A 16 5.50 8.70 16.35
CA SER A 16 5.98 7.36 16.69
C SER A 16 4.91 6.29 16.44
N GLU A 17 3.68 6.54 16.89
CA GLU A 17 2.52 5.67 16.62
C GLU A 17 2.22 5.58 15.12
N GLN A 18 2.37 6.70 14.41
CA GLN A 18 2.21 6.76 12.98
C GLN A 18 3.24 5.87 12.28
N ILE A 19 4.52 5.93 12.66
CA ILE A 19 5.58 5.05 12.14
C ILE A 19 5.25 3.57 12.36
N GLN A 20 4.83 3.19 13.56
CA GLN A 20 4.45 1.80 13.84
C GLN A 20 3.31 1.33 12.93
N THR A 21 2.33 2.20 12.67
CA THR A 21 1.23 1.92 11.73
C THR A 21 1.76 1.71 10.31
N TYR A 22 2.74 2.50 9.85
CA TYR A 22 3.33 2.30 8.53
C TYR A 22 4.21 1.04 8.43
N HIS A 23 4.90 0.64 9.50
CA HIS A 23 5.57 -0.66 9.56
C HIS A 23 4.59 -1.81 9.37
N GLN A 24 3.43 -1.75 10.04
CA GLN A 24 2.38 -2.75 9.84
C GLN A 24 1.88 -2.80 8.40
N LEU A 25 1.72 -1.64 7.74
CA LEU A 25 1.36 -1.59 6.32
C LEU A 25 2.42 -2.23 5.43
N VAL A 26 3.72 -2.03 5.73
CA VAL A 26 4.83 -2.62 4.97
C VAL A 26 4.78 -4.14 5.10
N GLU A 27 4.60 -4.64 6.31
CA GLU A 27 4.48 -6.07 6.58
C GLU A 27 3.29 -6.66 5.82
N LEU A 28 2.11 -6.04 5.91
CA LEU A 28 0.92 -6.49 5.19
C LEU A 28 1.10 -6.41 3.67
N ALA A 29 1.83 -5.43 3.14
CA ALA A 29 2.16 -5.34 1.72
C ALA A 29 3.11 -6.47 1.28
N TYR A 30 4.06 -6.85 2.12
CA TYR A 30 4.91 -8.01 1.87
C TYR A 30 4.13 -9.33 1.94
N GLN A 31 3.27 -9.50 2.94
CA GLN A 31 2.41 -10.68 3.06
C GLN A 31 1.44 -10.79 1.87
N GLU A 32 0.88 -9.67 1.41
CA GLU A 32 0.04 -9.63 0.19
C GLU A 32 0.84 -10.11 -1.02
N ARG A 33 2.10 -9.68 -1.14
CA ARG A 33 2.95 -10.13 -2.23
C ARG A 33 3.12 -11.64 -2.24
N ILE A 34 3.44 -12.23 -1.09
CA ILE A 34 3.59 -13.68 -0.94
C ILE A 34 2.29 -14.39 -1.33
N ALA A 35 1.14 -13.89 -0.88
CA ALA A 35 -0.16 -14.49 -1.20
C ALA A 35 -0.52 -14.35 -2.69
N LEU A 36 -0.15 -13.24 -3.36
CA LEU A 36 -0.31 -13.06 -4.80
C LEU A 36 0.57 -14.03 -5.60
N GLU A 37 1.83 -14.18 -5.21
CA GLU A 37 2.77 -15.11 -5.86
C GLU A 37 2.34 -16.58 -5.68
N ALA A 38 1.70 -16.91 -4.56
CA ALA A 38 1.15 -18.22 -4.27
C ALA A 38 -0.28 -18.45 -4.81
N GLU A 39 -0.90 -17.44 -5.42
CA GLU A 39 -2.31 -17.46 -5.85
C GLU A 39 -3.31 -17.84 -4.73
N ASP A 40 -2.99 -17.46 -3.48
CA ASP A 40 -3.79 -17.75 -2.28
C ASP A 40 -4.84 -16.65 -2.04
N PHE A 41 -5.98 -16.77 -2.72
CA PHE A 41 -7.07 -15.80 -2.66
C PHE A 41 -7.76 -15.71 -1.30
N SER A 42 -7.75 -16.77 -0.49
CA SER A 42 -8.32 -16.74 0.86
C SER A 42 -7.48 -15.83 1.75
N ARG A 43 -6.15 -16.03 1.73
CA ARG A 43 -5.22 -15.21 2.49
C ARG A 43 -5.19 -13.76 2.01
N LEU A 44 -5.37 -13.53 0.70
CA LEU A 44 -5.49 -12.17 0.17
C LEU A 44 -6.71 -11.42 0.72
N ALA A 45 -7.85 -12.10 0.87
CA ALA A 45 -9.05 -11.50 1.44
C ALA A 45 -8.81 -11.07 2.90
N ASP A 46 -8.21 -11.95 3.71
CA ASP A 46 -7.89 -11.65 5.11
C ASP A 46 -6.92 -10.46 5.21
N ILE A 47 -5.81 -10.48 4.45
CA ILE A 47 -4.83 -9.40 4.43
C ILE A 47 -5.47 -8.07 4.03
N THR A 48 -6.35 -8.08 3.03
CA THR A 48 -7.06 -6.87 2.57
C THR A 48 -7.91 -6.28 3.70
N GLN A 49 -8.67 -7.13 4.41
CA GLN A 49 -9.48 -6.68 5.55
C GLN A 49 -8.62 -6.08 6.66
N PHE A 50 -7.47 -6.69 6.99
CA PHE A 50 -6.55 -6.13 7.98
C PHE A 50 -5.97 -4.79 7.52
N LYS A 51 -5.56 -4.68 6.25
CA LYS A 51 -5.05 -3.42 5.68
C LYS A 51 -6.06 -2.28 5.78
N GLU A 52 -7.34 -2.53 5.51
CA GLU A 52 -8.38 -1.50 5.64
C GLU A 52 -8.44 -0.92 7.06
N GLY A 53 -8.30 -1.77 8.09
CA GLY A 53 -8.22 -1.34 9.48
C GLY A 53 -7.00 -0.45 9.74
N VAL A 54 -5.83 -0.89 9.30
CA VAL A 54 -4.56 -0.16 9.51
C VAL A 54 -4.56 1.17 8.74
N VAL A 55 -5.11 1.23 7.52
CA VAL A 55 -5.25 2.49 6.75
C VAL A 55 -6.17 3.47 7.46
N LYS A 56 -7.26 3.01 8.09
CA LYS A 56 -8.12 3.89 8.91
C LYS A 56 -7.37 4.44 10.12
N THR A 57 -6.57 3.62 10.80
CA THR A 57 -5.71 4.07 11.90
C THR A 57 -4.66 5.09 11.42
N ALA A 58 -4.03 4.87 10.26
CA ALA A 58 -3.08 5.82 9.67
C ALA A 58 -3.73 7.18 9.41
N ALA A 59 -4.97 7.21 8.89
CA ALA A 59 -5.73 8.43 8.67
C ALA A 59 -6.03 9.18 9.99
N GLN A 60 -6.35 8.46 11.08
CA GLN A 60 -6.55 9.07 12.39
C GLN A 60 -5.28 9.72 12.93
N TRP A 61 -4.11 9.09 12.71
CA TRP A 61 -2.83 9.67 13.10
C TRP A 61 -2.45 10.87 12.24
N ASP A 62 -2.73 10.86 10.94
CA ASP A 62 -2.54 12.02 10.07
C ASP A 62 -3.38 13.22 10.53
N ASP A 63 -4.64 12.98 10.90
CA ASP A 63 -5.53 14.02 11.44
C ASP A 63 -5.00 14.58 12.78
N ALA A 64 -4.56 13.69 13.68
CA ALA A 64 -3.98 14.08 14.97
C ALA A 64 -2.71 14.91 14.77
N ARG A 65 -1.79 14.45 13.92
CA ARG A 65 -0.56 15.17 13.57
C ARG A 65 -0.86 16.54 13.01
N THR A 66 -1.83 16.63 12.10
CA THR A 66 -2.23 17.90 11.46
C THR A 66 -2.77 18.89 12.50
N LYS A 67 -3.62 18.45 13.43
CA LYS A 67 -4.13 19.30 14.51
C LYS A 67 -3.02 19.83 15.42
N ILE A 68 -2.08 18.97 15.82
CA ILE A 68 -0.95 19.37 16.68
C ILE A 68 -0.03 20.34 15.94
N THR A 69 0.25 20.06 14.66
CA THR A 69 1.06 20.92 13.78
C THR A 69 0.45 22.33 13.69
N ILE A 70 -0.86 22.43 13.40
CA ILE A 70 -1.56 23.72 13.35
C ILE A 70 -1.47 24.44 14.70
N HIS A 71 -1.70 23.72 15.80
CA HIS A 71 -1.68 24.33 17.13
C HIS A 71 -0.28 24.84 17.52
N LEU A 72 0.78 24.10 17.17
CA LEU A 72 2.17 24.53 17.35
C LEU A 72 2.49 25.74 16.48
N ALA A 73 2.04 25.77 15.22
CA ALA A 73 2.23 26.92 14.34
C ALA A 73 1.58 28.20 14.92
N ASP A 74 0.36 28.10 15.45
CA ASP A 74 -0.33 29.21 16.13
C ASP A 74 0.45 29.71 17.36
N GLN A 75 0.92 28.79 18.21
CA GLN A 75 1.69 29.14 19.41
C GLN A 75 3.03 29.82 19.09
N LEU A 76 3.69 29.35 18.04
CA LEU A 76 4.97 29.88 17.56
C LEU A 76 4.79 31.10 16.65
N LYS A 77 3.54 31.50 16.36
CA LYS A 77 3.20 32.59 15.43
C LYS A 77 3.83 32.41 14.04
N ILE A 78 3.92 31.18 13.58
CA ILE A 78 4.44 30.85 12.25
C ILE A 78 3.28 30.87 11.25
N SER A 79 3.44 31.55 10.13
CA SER A 79 2.45 31.69 9.07
C SER A 79 1.80 30.37 8.62
N ASN A 80 0.53 30.44 8.21
CA ASN A 80 -0.45 29.36 7.98
C ASN A 80 -0.15 28.36 6.84
N THR A 81 1.08 28.32 6.34
CA THR A 81 1.53 27.36 5.31
C THR A 81 2.80 26.68 5.77
N THR A 82 2.73 26.02 6.91
CA THR A 82 3.90 25.38 7.52
C THR A 82 3.80 23.88 7.42
N SER A 83 4.75 23.33 6.68
CA SER A 83 5.04 21.90 6.71
C SER A 83 5.58 21.53 8.10
N LEU A 84 5.51 20.24 8.47
CA LEU A 84 6.17 19.72 9.68
C LEU A 84 7.66 20.14 9.75
N LEU A 85 8.31 20.26 8.59
CA LEU A 85 9.71 20.68 8.45
C LEU A 85 9.93 22.13 8.91
N ASP A 86 8.98 23.00 8.61
CA ASP A 86 9.05 24.40 9.02
C ASP A 86 8.85 24.55 10.53
N ILE A 87 7.99 23.72 11.12
CA ILE A 87 7.83 23.68 12.59
C ILE A 87 9.11 23.21 13.26
N ILE A 88 9.71 22.11 12.79
CA ILE A 88 10.99 21.61 13.33
C ILE A 88 12.08 22.69 13.23
N THR A 89 12.15 23.39 12.09
CA THR A 89 13.15 24.46 11.88
C THR A 89 12.92 25.67 12.77
N GLN A 90 11.66 25.99 13.10
CA GLN A 90 11.32 27.13 13.94
C GLN A 90 11.43 26.79 15.43
N LEU A 91 11.21 25.54 15.83
CA LEU A 91 11.56 25.04 17.17
C LEU A 91 13.07 25.13 17.43
N ASP A 92 13.89 25.16 16.38
CA ASP A 92 15.34 25.37 16.49
C ASP A 92 15.72 26.85 16.77
N LYS A 93 14.85 27.79 16.37
CA LYS A 93 15.07 29.24 16.49
C LYS A 93 14.37 29.86 17.69
N ALA A 94 13.20 29.33 18.04
CA ALA A 94 12.54 29.67 19.28
C ALA A 94 13.39 29.08 20.40
N ASP A 95 13.82 29.91 21.34
CA ASP A 95 14.61 29.57 22.54
C ASP A 95 13.82 28.68 23.54
N LEU A 96 12.94 27.83 23.00
CA LEU A 96 12.24 26.78 23.68
C LEU A 96 13.26 25.70 24.00
N SER A 97 13.30 25.30 25.25
CA SER A 97 14.11 24.22 25.79
C SER A 97 13.63 22.84 25.31
N VAL A 98 13.32 22.72 24.02
CA VAL A 98 13.19 21.44 23.34
C VAL A 98 14.62 20.91 23.21
N GLY A 99 15.02 20.07 24.16
CA GLY A 99 16.37 19.51 24.24
C GLY A 99 16.79 18.87 22.92
N GLN A 100 18.10 18.87 22.65
CA GLN A 100 18.70 18.29 21.44
C GLN A 100 18.18 16.88 21.14
N GLU A 101 17.94 16.08 22.19
CA GLU A 101 17.39 14.72 22.11
C GLU A 101 16.06 14.64 21.34
N VAL A 102 15.11 15.55 21.61
CA VAL A 102 13.81 15.57 20.93
C VAL A 102 13.95 15.97 19.46
N LYS A 103 14.92 16.83 19.14
CA LYS A 103 15.22 17.23 17.76
C LYS A 103 15.81 16.06 16.97
N ASP A 104 16.74 15.34 17.57
CA ASP A 104 17.36 14.15 16.97
C ASP A 104 16.29 13.08 16.71
N GLN A 105 15.43 12.83 17.70
CA GLN A 105 14.27 11.94 17.59
C GLN A 105 13.32 12.31 16.45
N LEU A 106 12.94 13.59 16.30
CA LEU A 106 12.06 14.03 15.21
C LEU A 106 12.72 13.88 13.83
N ASN A 107 14.04 14.08 13.73
CA ASN A 107 14.77 13.87 12.49
C ASN A 107 14.89 12.38 12.12
N GLU A 108 15.13 11.51 13.10
CA GLU A 108 15.13 10.05 12.92
C GLU A 108 13.77 9.57 12.41
N ILE A 109 12.69 9.97 13.10
CA ILE A 109 11.31 9.71 12.70
C ILE A 109 11.06 10.14 11.25
N ARG A 110 11.52 11.34 10.87
CA ARG A 110 11.34 11.84 9.50
C ARG A 110 12.03 10.95 8.48
N GLN A 111 13.27 10.55 8.75
CA GLN A 111 14.05 9.72 7.85
C GLN A 111 13.45 8.32 7.73
N GLU A 112 13.00 7.76 8.83
CA GLU A 112 12.29 6.48 8.87
C GLU A 112 10.99 6.53 8.07
N PHE A 113 10.18 7.57 8.26
CA PHE A 113 8.93 7.75 7.53
C PHE A 113 9.15 7.83 6.01
N ALA A 114 10.18 8.57 5.57
CA ALA A 114 10.55 8.66 4.16
C ALA A 114 10.93 7.29 3.58
N ASN A 115 11.70 6.50 4.33
CA ASN A 115 12.10 5.15 3.93
C ASN A 115 10.87 4.21 3.84
N LEU A 116 9.98 4.24 4.83
CA LEU A 116 8.76 3.42 4.82
C LEU A 116 7.86 3.76 3.64
N MET A 117 7.74 5.05 3.31
CA MET A 117 6.94 5.48 2.16
C MET A 117 7.50 5.02 0.82
N GLN A 118 8.82 5.07 0.65
CA GLN A 118 9.46 4.52 -0.55
C GLN A 118 9.25 3.00 -0.66
N GLN A 119 9.42 2.27 0.45
CA GLN A 119 9.20 0.82 0.49
C GLN A 119 7.76 0.44 0.14
N LEU A 120 6.77 1.13 0.71
CA LEU A 120 5.36 0.89 0.42
C LEU A 120 5.03 1.17 -1.04
N LEU A 121 5.55 2.26 -1.62
CA LEU A 121 5.32 2.57 -3.03
C LEU A 121 5.87 1.47 -3.95
N LEU A 122 7.05 0.94 -3.65
CA LEU A 122 7.65 -0.17 -4.38
C LEU A 122 6.82 -1.47 -4.24
N LEU A 123 6.42 -1.82 -3.01
CA LEU A 123 5.63 -3.04 -2.76
C LEU A 123 4.26 -2.96 -3.42
N TYR A 124 3.54 -1.85 -3.26
CA TYR A 124 2.20 -1.69 -3.86
C TYR A 124 2.25 -1.69 -5.38
N SER A 125 3.24 -1.02 -6.00
CA SER A 125 3.40 -1.06 -7.45
C SER A 125 3.70 -2.48 -7.95
N GLY A 126 4.57 -3.22 -7.26
CA GLY A 126 4.84 -4.63 -7.56
C GLY A 126 3.60 -5.52 -7.42
N ASN A 127 2.85 -5.38 -6.32
CA ASN A 127 1.64 -6.16 -6.07
C ASN A 127 0.54 -5.86 -7.09
N ARG A 128 0.41 -4.59 -7.50
CA ARG A 128 -0.50 -4.19 -8.57
C ARG A 128 -0.17 -4.87 -9.89
N ILE A 129 1.10 -4.95 -10.26
CA ILE A 129 1.54 -5.65 -11.50
C ILE A 129 1.15 -7.12 -11.45
N LEU A 130 1.32 -7.79 -10.30
CA LEU A 130 0.93 -9.20 -10.12
C LEU A 130 -0.59 -9.39 -10.27
N LEU A 131 -1.39 -8.50 -9.68
CA LEU A 131 -2.85 -8.50 -9.83
C LEU A 131 -3.27 -8.29 -11.30
N GLU A 132 -2.69 -7.31 -11.98
CA GLU A 132 -2.97 -7.03 -13.40
C GLU A 132 -2.60 -8.24 -14.29
N ALA A 133 -1.46 -8.88 -14.05
CA ALA A 133 -1.06 -10.09 -14.75
C ALA A 133 -2.02 -11.27 -14.49
N GLY A 134 -2.51 -11.41 -13.25
CA GLY A 134 -3.54 -12.39 -12.89
C GLY A 134 -4.83 -12.16 -13.66
N LEU A 135 -5.31 -10.92 -13.73
CA LEU A 135 -6.52 -10.55 -14.48
C LEU A 135 -6.39 -10.83 -15.98
N VAL A 136 -5.23 -10.55 -16.58
CA VAL A 136 -4.94 -10.88 -17.97
C VAL A 136 -5.06 -12.39 -18.21
N ARG A 137 -4.52 -13.22 -17.31
CA ARG A 137 -4.63 -14.68 -17.41
C ARG A 137 -6.07 -15.18 -17.27
N ILE A 138 -6.84 -14.62 -16.34
CA ILE A 138 -8.26 -14.94 -16.17
C ILE A 138 -9.04 -14.60 -17.44
N ASN A 139 -8.84 -13.41 -17.99
CA ASN A 139 -9.52 -12.96 -19.22
C ASN A 139 -9.16 -13.84 -20.41
N ALA A 140 -7.87 -14.15 -20.60
CA ALA A 140 -7.43 -15.07 -21.67
C ALA A 140 -8.05 -16.47 -21.52
N THR A 141 -8.19 -16.97 -20.29
CA THR A 141 -8.84 -18.25 -20.01
C THR A 141 -10.34 -18.18 -20.33
N PHE A 142 -11.00 -17.09 -19.98
CA PHE A 142 -12.41 -16.88 -20.30
C PHE A 142 -12.66 -16.79 -21.81
N ASP A 143 -11.80 -16.08 -22.55
CA ASP A 143 -11.86 -16.00 -24.01
C ASP A 143 -11.63 -17.37 -24.67
N TYR A 144 -10.69 -18.16 -24.13
CA TYR A 144 -10.47 -19.53 -24.58
C TYR A 144 -11.70 -20.41 -24.34
N ILE A 145 -12.28 -20.41 -23.14
CA ILE A 145 -13.48 -21.20 -22.84
C ILE A 145 -14.67 -20.75 -23.70
N SER A 146 -14.85 -19.43 -23.87
CA SER A 146 -15.94 -18.86 -24.67
C SER A 146 -15.80 -19.23 -26.15
N SER A 147 -14.59 -19.10 -26.71
CA SER A 147 -14.31 -19.51 -28.09
C SER A 147 -14.42 -21.03 -28.28
N ALA A 148 -13.98 -21.84 -27.32
CA ALA A 148 -14.15 -23.30 -27.32
C ALA A 148 -15.62 -23.72 -27.21
N ALA A 149 -16.44 -23.02 -26.41
CA ALA A 149 -17.88 -23.24 -26.33
C ALA A 149 -18.60 -22.89 -27.64
N LEU A 150 -18.14 -21.84 -28.34
CA LEU A 150 -18.67 -21.43 -29.65
C LEU A 150 -18.20 -22.34 -30.80
N SER A 151 -16.99 -22.90 -30.72
CA SER A 151 -16.44 -23.84 -31.72
C SER A 151 -16.78 -25.30 -31.42
N GLY A 152 -17.30 -25.60 -30.22
CA GLY A 152 -17.82 -26.90 -29.77
C GLY A 152 -19.22 -27.25 -30.25
N GLY A 153 -19.71 -26.61 -31.31
CA GLY A 153 -20.83 -27.09 -32.11
C GLY A 153 -20.46 -28.37 -32.85
N GLY A 154 -20.21 -29.47 -32.13
CA GLY A 154 -20.10 -30.79 -32.72
C GLY A 154 -21.38 -31.08 -33.48
N HIS A 155 -21.33 -31.06 -34.81
CA HIS A 155 -22.46 -31.46 -35.65
C HIS A 155 -22.81 -32.91 -35.35
N TYR A 156 -23.84 -33.11 -34.52
CA TYR A 156 -24.53 -34.39 -34.43
C TYR A 156 -25.32 -34.56 -35.73
N THR A 157 -24.82 -35.41 -36.62
CA THR A 157 -25.67 -35.99 -37.65
C THR A 157 -26.47 -37.14 -37.03
N SER A 158 -27.61 -37.48 -37.63
CA SER A 158 -28.50 -38.56 -37.17
C SER A 158 -27.88 -39.97 -37.16
N LYS A 159 -26.58 -40.10 -37.44
CA LYS A 159 -25.82 -41.36 -37.46
C LYS A 159 -24.63 -41.41 -36.48
N GLY A 160 -24.52 -40.48 -35.54
CA GLY A 160 -23.41 -40.43 -34.57
C GLY A 160 -22.22 -39.58 -35.04
N ARG A 161 -21.32 -39.24 -34.10
CA ARG A 161 -20.25 -38.22 -34.25
C ARG A 161 -19.52 -38.34 -35.59
N SER A 162 -19.57 -37.28 -36.40
CA SER A 162 -18.64 -37.10 -37.50
C SER A 162 -17.24 -36.87 -36.92
N GLN A 163 -16.28 -37.73 -37.25
CA GLN A 163 -14.87 -37.46 -37.00
C GLN A 163 -14.47 -36.23 -37.83
N VAL A 164 -14.40 -35.07 -37.19
CA VAL A 164 -13.67 -33.94 -37.76
C VAL A 164 -12.20 -34.19 -37.44
N ALA A 165 -11.40 -34.41 -38.48
CA ALA A 165 -9.96 -34.55 -38.37
C ALA A 165 -9.40 -33.32 -37.65
N PHE A 166 -8.85 -33.55 -36.46
CA PHE A 166 -8.12 -32.55 -35.69
C PHE A 166 -6.80 -32.26 -36.41
N GLN A 167 -6.80 -31.37 -37.39
CA GLN A 167 -5.58 -30.68 -37.78
C GLN A 167 -5.32 -29.60 -36.72
N ALA A 168 -4.65 -30.01 -35.65
CA ALA A 168 -3.91 -29.07 -34.82
C ALA A 168 -2.85 -28.41 -35.70
N ALA A 169 -3.20 -27.26 -36.27
CA ALA A 169 -2.22 -26.30 -36.74
C ALA A 169 -1.31 -25.99 -35.54
N GLY A 170 -0.05 -26.41 -35.69
CA GLY A 170 0.99 -26.19 -34.70
C GLY A 170 1.09 -24.72 -34.36
N ASN A 171 0.93 -24.44 -33.08
CA ASN A 171 1.73 -23.47 -32.34
C ASN A 171 1.58 -23.85 -30.86
N MET A 172 2.24 -24.95 -30.49
CA MET A 172 2.70 -25.13 -29.12
C MET A 172 3.66 -23.98 -28.85
N LEU A 173 3.17 -22.91 -28.21
CA LEU A 173 4.04 -21.98 -27.51
C LEU A 173 4.72 -22.79 -26.41
N ASN A 174 5.99 -23.11 -26.63
CA ASN A 174 6.90 -23.68 -25.64
C ASN A 174 6.85 -22.83 -24.36
N TRP A 175 6.14 -23.32 -23.35
CA TRP A 175 6.30 -22.86 -21.97
C TRP A 175 7.34 -23.76 -21.30
N LYS A 176 8.55 -23.24 -21.14
CA LYS A 176 9.54 -23.76 -20.19
C LYS A 176 10.19 -22.60 -19.43
N ALA A 177 10.16 -22.77 -18.11
CA ALA A 177 10.88 -22.09 -17.02
C ALA A 177 10.53 -20.63 -16.76
#